data_AF-A0A392PL08-F1
#
_entry.id   AF-A0A392PL08-F1
#
_cell.length_a   1.000
_cell.length_b   1.000
_cell.length_c   1.000
_cell.angle_alpha   90.00
_cell.angle_beta   90.00
_cell.angle_gamma   90.00
#
_symmetry.space_group_name_H-M   'P 1'
#
loop_
_entity.id
_entity.type
_entity.pdbx_description
1 polymer ?
#
loop_
_entity_poly.entity_id
_entity_poly.type
_entity_poly.pdbx_seq_one_letter_code
_entity_poly.pdbx_strand_id
1 'polypeptide(L)'
;KIVDDNLGSIEKEYSATKERLEREIKEVKELSKGKEEKWAKDRKTFTDEIAHLRGQVATHKDQLASSLKEKEDAASQRDALSGEKAALEEMIEGLQVEVGARYDSGFQFALEQLKIVFPDLDESKLGELDALNKIVDGKLVPFTSDAA
;
A
#
# COMPACT_ATOMS: atom_id res chain seq x y z
N LYS A 1 -6.75 -20.32 -98.25
CA LYS A 1 -7.00 -21.47 -97.34
C LYS A 1 -6.08 -21.43 -96.13
N ILE A 2 -4.77 -21.75 -96.23
CA ILE A 2 -3.86 -21.70 -95.04
C ILE A 2 -3.82 -20.31 -94.39
N VAL A 3 -3.82 -19.23 -95.18
CA VAL A 3 -3.81 -17.85 -94.66
C VAL A 3 -5.11 -17.51 -93.91
N ASP A 4 -6.26 -17.93 -94.43
CA ASP A 4 -7.57 -17.68 -93.81
C ASP A 4 -7.74 -18.47 -92.49
N ASP A 5 -7.27 -19.72 -92.47
CA ASP A 5 -7.30 -20.58 -91.28
C ASP A 5 -6.40 -20.00 -90.16
N ASN A 6 -5.22 -19.47 -90.52
CA ASN A 6 -4.32 -18.81 -89.57
C ASN A 6 -4.91 -17.50 -89.02
N LEU A 7 -5.56 -16.70 -89.85
CA LEU A 7 -6.22 -15.47 -89.42
C LEU A 7 -7.34 -15.77 -88.41
N GLY A 8 -8.18 -16.77 -88.70
CA GLY A 8 -9.24 -17.20 -87.78
C GLY A 8 -8.72 -17.74 -86.44
N SER A 9 -7.57 -18.42 -86.44
CA SER A 9 -6.93 -18.87 -85.20
C SER A 9 -6.45 -17.68 -84.34
N ILE A 10 -5.84 -16.66 -84.97
CA ILE A 10 -5.38 -15.44 -84.29
C ILE A 10 -6.55 -14.68 -83.66
N GLU A 11 -7.67 -14.53 -84.38
CA GLU A 11 -8.87 -13.86 -83.86
C GLU A 11 -9.46 -14.58 -82.63
N LYS A 12 -9.43 -15.91 -82.64
CA LYS A 12 -9.89 -16.73 -81.51
C LYS A 12 -8.97 -16.57 -80.29
N GLU A 13 -7.66 -16.65 -80.48
CA GLU A 13 -6.67 -16.45 -79.40
C GLU A 13 -6.72 -15.03 -78.83
N TYR A 14 -6.89 -14.03 -79.70
CA TYR A 14 -7.07 -12.64 -79.28
C TYR A 14 -8.32 -12.48 -78.41
N SER A 15 -9.46 -13.02 -78.86
CA SER A 15 -10.71 -12.95 -78.13
C SER A 15 -10.61 -13.64 -76.76
N ALA A 16 -10.03 -14.84 -76.71
CA ALA A 16 -9.80 -15.58 -75.46
C ALA A 16 -8.88 -14.81 -74.50
N THR A 17 -7.83 -14.18 -75.01
CA THR A 17 -6.90 -13.39 -74.21
C THR A 17 -7.56 -12.12 -73.67
N LYS A 18 -8.36 -11.44 -74.50
CA LYS A 18 -9.13 -10.26 -74.09
C LYS A 18 -10.10 -10.60 -72.96
N GLU A 19 -10.88 -11.66 -73.09
CA GLU A 19 -11.82 -12.11 -72.04
C GLU A 19 -11.10 -12.51 -70.74
N ARG A 20 -9.90 -13.11 -70.85
CA ARG A 20 -9.07 -13.41 -69.67
C ARG A 20 -8.63 -12.12 -68.96
N LEU A 21 -8.09 -11.15 -69.70
CA LEU A 21 -7.64 -9.88 -69.14
C LEU A 21 -8.80 -9.09 -68.50
N GLU A 22 -9.98 -9.06 -69.13
CA GLU A 22 -11.16 -8.41 -68.56
C GLU A 22 -11.58 -9.06 -67.22
N ARG A 23 -11.50 -10.39 -67.11
CA ARG A 23 -11.75 -11.10 -65.84
C ARG A 23 -10.70 -10.78 -64.78
N GLU A 24 -9.41 -10.83 -65.12
CA GLU A 24 -8.31 -10.53 -64.19
C GLU A 24 -8.39 -9.07 -63.69
N ILE A 25 -8.68 -8.11 -64.57
CA ILE A 25 -8.89 -6.70 -64.19
C ILE A 25 -10.04 -6.57 -63.19
N LYS A 26 -11.15 -7.28 -63.41
CA LYS A 26 -12.30 -7.26 -62.50
C LYS A 26 -11.94 -7.86 -61.14
N GLU A 27 -11.22 -8.98 -61.12
CA GLU A 27 -10.78 -9.63 -59.88
C GLU A 27 -9.81 -8.75 -59.09
N VAL A 28 -8.80 -8.17 -59.74
CA VAL A 28 -7.86 -7.23 -59.10
C VAL A 28 -8.59 -6.04 -58.51
N LYS A 29 -9.59 -5.50 -59.20
CA LYS A 29 -10.39 -4.37 -58.71
C LYS A 29 -11.16 -4.73 -57.43
N GLU A 30 -11.82 -5.88 -57.39
CA GLU A 30 -12.56 -6.31 -56.19
C GLU A 30 -11.63 -6.68 -55.04
N LEU A 31 -10.50 -7.34 -55.31
CA LEU A 31 -9.46 -7.60 -54.31
C LEU A 31 -8.88 -6.29 -53.73
N SER A 32 -8.67 -5.27 -54.56
CA SER A 32 -8.19 -3.96 -54.11
C SER A 32 -9.19 -3.28 -53.17
N LYS A 33 -10.47 -3.28 -53.53
CA LYS A 33 -11.53 -2.71 -52.67
C LYS A 33 -11.63 -3.43 -51.33
N GLY A 34 -11.60 -4.76 -51.33
CA GLY A 34 -11.66 -5.55 -50.10
C GLY A 34 -10.48 -5.29 -49.17
N LYS A 35 -9.27 -5.12 -49.73
CA LYS A 35 -8.08 -4.74 -48.95
C LYS A 35 -8.20 -3.32 -48.38
N GLU A 36 -8.68 -2.37 -49.17
CA GLU A 36 -8.87 -0.97 -48.73
C GLU A 36 -9.91 -0.88 -47.60
N GLU A 37 -11.02 -1.59 -47.71
CA GLU A 37 -12.04 -1.65 -46.66
C GLU A 37 -11.48 -2.27 -45.37
N LYS A 38 -10.73 -3.37 -45.48
CA LYS A 38 -10.07 -3.99 -44.31
C LYS A 38 -9.09 -3.03 -43.66
N TRP A 39 -8.23 -2.37 -44.45
CA TRP A 39 -7.27 -1.38 -43.95
C TRP A 39 -7.98 -0.21 -43.25
N ALA A 40 -9.11 0.26 -43.79
CA ALA A 40 -9.89 1.32 -43.18
C ALA A 40 -10.47 0.90 -41.81
N LYS A 41 -10.96 -0.34 -41.70
CA LYS A 41 -11.45 -0.91 -40.43
C LYS A 41 -10.34 -1.03 -39.40
N ASP A 42 -9.22 -1.66 -39.77
CA ASP A 42 -8.08 -1.86 -38.86
C ASP A 42 -7.53 -0.51 -38.38
N ARG A 43 -7.37 0.47 -39.29
CA ARG A 43 -6.91 1.82 -38.93
C ARG A 43 -7.85 2.50 -37.94
N LYS A 44 -9.16 2.33 -38.12
CA LYS A 44 -10.15 2.89 -37.18
C LYS A 44 -10.02 2.25 -35.81
N THR A 45 -9.99 0.92 -35.75
CA THR A 45 -9.83 0.18 -34.48
C THR A 45 -8.57 0.59 -33.73
N PHE A 46 -7.42 0.67 -34.40
CA PHE A 46 -6.18 1.13 -33.76
C PHE A 46 -6.25 2.58 -33.28
N THR A 47 -6.92 3.46 -34.02
CA THR A 47 -7.10 4.85 -33.61
C THR A 47 -7.95 4.93 -32.33
N ASP A 48 -9.03 4.17 -32.27
CA ASP A 48 -9.92 4.09 -31.11
C ASP A 48 -9.20 3.51 -29.89
N GLU A 49 -8.40 2.45 -30.07
CA GLU A 49 -7.56 1.86 -29.01
C GLU A 49 -6.49 2.83 -28.48
N ILE A 50 -5.81 3.55 -29.37
CA ILE A 50 -4.82 4.57 -28.98
C ILE A 50 -5.50 5.68 -28.17
N ALA A 51 -6.68 6.14 -28.59
CA ALA A 51 -7.44 7.14 -27.85
C ALA A 51 -7.86 6.62 -26.46
N HIS A 52 -8.34 5.38 -26.39
CA HIS A 52 -8.71 4.74 -25.14
C HIS A 52 -7.54 4.59 -24.17
N LEU A 53 -6.40 4.07 -24.64
CA LEU A 53 -5.18 3.90 -23.84
C LEU A 53 -4.64 5.24 -23.34
N ARG A 54 -4.66 6.28 -24.18
CA ARG A 54 -4.27 7.64 -23.76
C ARG A 54 -5.17 8.17 -22.65
N GLY A 55 -6.47 7.89 -22.72
CA GLY A 55 -7.42 8.23 -21.65
C GLY A 55 -7.07 7.53 -20.33
N GLN A 56 -6.83 6.21 -20.36
CA GLN A 56 -6.42 5.46 -19.18
C GLN A 56 -5.11 5.97 -18.57
N VAL A 57 -4.11 6.28 -19.42
CA VAL A 57 -2.81 6.82 -18.96
C VAL A 57 -3.01 8.16 -18.25
N ALA A 58 -3.89 9.04 -18.75
CA ALA A 58 -4.22 10.30 -18.08
C ALA A 58 -4.84 10.06 -16.69
N THR A 59 -5.86 9.20 -16.61
CA THR A 59 -6.51 8.88 -15.33
C THR A 59 -5.54 8.24 -14.32
N HIS A 60 -4.74 7.27 -14.74
CA HIS A 60 -3.76 6.63 -13.85
C HIS A 60 -2.69 7.61 -13.38
N LYS A 61 -2.28 8.57 -14.22
CA LYS A 61 -1.33 9.61 -13.83
C LYS A 61 -1.89 10.49 -12.71
N ASP A 62 -3.15 10.91 -12.83
CA ASP A 62 -3.81 11.74 -11.83
C ASP A 62 -4.00 11.00 -10.51
N GLN A 63 -4.40 9.72 -10.58
CA GLN A 63 -4.50 8.84 -9.40
C GLN A 63 -3.16 8.67 -8.70
N LEU A 64 -2.08 8.46 -9.47
CA LEU A 64 -0.74 8.33 -8.91
C LEU A 64 -0.28 9.62 -8.22
N ALA A 65 -0.59 10.79 -8.79
CA ALA A 65 -0.28 12.07 -8.17
C ALA A 65 -1.03 12.28 -6.85
N SER A 66 -2.32 11.95 -6.78
CA SER A 66 -3.11 12.03 -5.54
C SER A 66 -2.55 11.09 -4.47
N SER A 67 -2.32 9.83 -4.84
CA SER A 67 -1.80 8.81 -3.91
C SER A 67 -0.41 9.15 -3.38
N LEU A 68 0.46 9.77 -4.20
CA LEU A 68 1.78 10.21 -3.76
C LEU A 68 1.67 11.31 -2.69
N LYS A 69 0.78 12.28 -2.89
CA LYS A 69 0.54 13.36 -1.92
C LYS A 69 -0.02 12.82 -0.61
N GLU A 70 -1.03 11.95 -0.67
CA GLU A 70 -1.62 11.32 0.52
C GLU A 70 -0.57 10.53 1.32
N LYS A 71 0.33 9.83 0.63
CA LYS A 71 1.42 9.10 1.29
C LYS A 71 2.42 10.04 1.98
N GLU A 72 2.74 11.18 1.38
CA GLU A 72 3.63 12.19 1.98
C GLU A 72 3.01 12.82 3.24
N ASP A 73 1.72 13.15 3.18
CA ASP A 73 0.97 13.66 4.33
C ASP A 73 0.92 12.60 5.47
N ALA A 74 0.63 11.34 5.13
CA ALA A 74 0.62 10.24 6.08
C ALA A 74 2.00 9.96 6.70
N ALA A 75 3.08 10.07 5.91
CA ALA A 75 4.44 9.93 6.43
C ALA A 75 4.77 11.03 7.45
N SER A 76 4.38 12.28 7.14
CA SER A 76 4.57 13.41 8.05
C SER A 76 3.79 13.24 9.36
N GLN A 77 2.54 12.76 9.29
CA GLN A 77 1.74 12.45 10.48
C GLN A 77 2.36 11.34 11.32
N ARG A 78 2.85 10.27 10.69
CA ARG A 78 3.52 9.17 11.38
C ARG A 78 4.75 9.66 12.14
N ASP A 79 5.56 10.51 11.52
CA ASP A 79 6.78 11.03 12.14
C ASP A 79 6.48 11.93 13.33
N ALA A 80 5.44 12.77 13.24
CA ALA A 80 4.95 13.57 14.37
C ALA A 80 4.47 12.68 15.53
N LEU A 81 3.62 11.68 15.25
CA LEU A 81 3.14 10.73 16.26
C LEU A 81 4.27 9.92 16.89
N SER A 82 5.30 9.58 16.12
CA SER A 82 6.48 8.90 16.65
C SER A 82 7.25 9.78 17.64
N GLY A 83 7.34 11.08 17.37
CA GLY A 83 7.94 12.05 18.28
C GLY A 83 7.14 12.22 19.57
N GLU A 84 5.83 12.37 19.47
CA GLU A 84 4.93 12.45 20.62
C GLU A 84 4.98 11.19 21.49
N LYS A 85 5.04 10.01 20.87
CA LYS A 85 5.19 8.74 21.57
C LYS A 85 6.47 8.72 22.42
N ALA A 86 7.61 9.11 21.84
CA ALA A 86 8.88 9.15 22.57
C ALA A 86 8.83 10.12 23.76
N ALA A 87 8.22 11.30 23.59
CA ALA A 87 8.06 12.28 24.67
C ALA A 87 7.15 11.76 25.80
N LEU A 88 6.09 11.02 25.46
CA LEU A 88 5.22 10.39 26.44
C LEU A 88 5.92 9.24 27.19
N GLU A 89 6.72 8.43 26.49
CA GLU A 89 7.54 7.38 27.12
C GLU A 89 8.52 7.99 28.14
N GLU A 90 9.22 9.07 27.79
CA GLU A 90 10.10 9.80 28.72
C GLU A 90 9.34 10.34 29.94
N MET A 91 8.15 10.93 29.72
CA MET A 91 7.32 11.43 30.82
C MET A 91 6.87 10.32 31.77
N ILE A 92 6.50 9.15 31.23
CA ILE A 92 6.11 7.99 32.03
C ILE A 92 7.29 7.50 32.87
N GLU A 93 8.49 7.39 32.28
CA GLU A 93 9.69 6.99 33.02
C GLU A 93 9.99 7.98 34.15
N GLY A 94 9.94 9.29 33.88
CA GLY A 94 10.14 10.32 34.89
C GLY A 94 9.12 10.25 36.04
N LEU A 95 7.84 10.06 35.70
CA LEU A 95 6.77 9.91 36.69
C LEU A 95 6.94 8.64 37.53
N GLN A 96 7.33 7.52 36.94
CA GLN A 96 7.59 6.28 37.68
C GLN A 96 8.70 6.46 38.72
N VAL A 97 9.81 7.12 38.34
CA VAL A 97 10.91 7.43 39.26
C VAL A 97 10.45 8.36 40.38
N GLU A 98 9.73 9.43 40.05
CA GLU A 98 9.24 10.40 41.05
C GLU A 98 8.27 9.75 42.04
N VAL A 99 7.32 8.97 41.54
CA VAL A 99 6.35 8.26 42.37
C VAL A 99 7.05 7.27 43.30
N GLY A 100 7.98 6.47 42.77
CA GLY A 100 8.80 5.55 43.58
C GLY A 100 9.53 6.28 44.71
N ALA A 101 10.24 7.37 44.39
CA ALA A 101 10.97 8.16 45.39
C ALA A 101 10.05 8.77 46.47
N ARG A 102 8.86 9.24 46.09
CA ARG A 102 7.87 9.77 47.05
C ARG A 102 7.35 8.70 47.99
N TYR A 103 7.07 7.49 47.49
CA TYR A 103 6.65 6.36 48.34
C TYR A 103 7.75 5.95 49.30
N ASP A 104 8.98 5.79 48.82
CA ASP A 104 10.14 5.42 49.65
C ASP A 104 10.39 6.45 50.74
N SER A 105 10.38 7.74 50.39
CA SER A 105 10.57 8.83 51.35
C SER A 105 9.44 8.88 52.38
N GLY A 106 8.18 8.70 51.96
CA GLY A 106 7.04 8.69 52.87
C GLY A 106 7.07 7.50 53.85
N PHE A 107 7.49 6.33 53.35
CA PHE A 107 7.67 5.14 54.16
C PHE A 107 8.78 5.31 55.21
N GLN A 108 9.95 5.80 54.79
CA GLN A 108 11.06 6.06 55.72
C GLN A 108 10.69 7.10 56.78
N PHE A 109 9.98 8.16 56.40
CA PHE A 109 9.46 9.14 57.36
C PHE A 109 8.53 8.48 58.40
N ALA A 110 7.63 7.60 57.98
CA ALA A 110 6.72 6.89 58.90
C ALA A 110 7.47 5.96 59.86
N LEU A 111 8.52 5.25 59.39
CA LEU A 111 9.37 4.44 60.27
C LEU A 111 10.08 5.30 61.32
N GLU A 112 10.61 6.46 60.93
CA GLU A 112 11.22 7.40 61.88
C GLU A 112 10.22 7.94 62.90
N GLN A 113 8.99 8.27 62.49
CA GLN A 113 7.93 8.64 63.44
C GLN A 113 7.61 7.48 64.42
N LEU A 114 7.60 6.23 63.96
CA LEU A 114 7.32 5.06 64.79
C LEU A 114 8.41 4.84 65.86
N LYS A 115 9.69 4.98 65.48
CA LYS A 115 10.82 4.90 66.43
C LYS A 115 10.72 5.93 67.55
N ILE A 116 10.26 7.15 67.23
CA ILE A 116 10.08 8.22 68.23
C ILE A 116 8.99 7.86 69.24
N VAL A 117 7.85 7.33 68.77
CA VAL A 117 6.70 7.00 69.65
C VAL A 117 6.96 5.73 70.46
N PHE A 118 7.73 4.78 69.93
CA PHE A 118 8.06 3.50 70.57
C PHE A 118 9.58 3.26 70.59
N PRO A 119 10.32 3.85 71.55
CA PRO A 119 11.78 3.79 71.56
C PRO A 119 12.34 2.40 71.90
N ASP A 120 11.57 1.54 72.56
CA ASP A 120 11.96 0.17 72.91
C ASP A 120 11.67 -0.85 71.79
N LEU A 121 11.23 -0.39 70.62
CA LEU A 121 10.83 -1.23 69.51
C LEU A 121 12.05 -1.91 68.88
N ASP A 122 11.93 -3.21 68.58
CA ASP A 122 13.02 -4.02 68.04
C ASP A 122 13.43 -3.54 66.64
N GLU A 123 14.59 -2.90 66.57
CA GLU A 123 15.14 -2.30 65.34
C GLU A 123 15.37 -3.36 64.26
N SER A 124 15.66 -4.60 64.65
CA SER A 124 15.83 -5.71 63.69
C SER A 124 14.53 -6.05 62.98
N LYS A 125 13.39 -6.02 63.67
CA LYS A 125 12.06 -6.26 63.09
C LYS A 125 11.56 -5.08 62.27
N LEU A 126 11.96 -3.85 62.62
CA LEU A 126 11.65 -2.67 61.82
C LEU A 126 12.36 -2.70 60.46
N GLY A 127 13.59 -3.21 60.43
CA GLY A 127 14.38 -3.37 59.21
C GLY A 127 13.83 -4.42 58.24
N GLU A 128 12.95 -5.31 58.70
CA GLU A 128 12.22 -6.27 57.86
C GLU A 128 11.00 -5.63 57.16
N LEU A 129 10.58 -4.43 57.60
CA LEU A 129 9.46 -3.72 57.02
C LEU A 129 9.88 -3.04 55.71
N ASP A 130 9.07 -3.25 54.68
CA ASP A 130 9.19 -2.59 53.38
C ASP A 130 7.78 -2.14 52.95
N ALA A 131 7.72 -1.12 52.08
CA ALA A 131 6.51 -0.60 51.47
C ALA A 131 5.71 -1.65 50.68
N LEU A 132 6.35 -2.74 50.24
CA LEU A 132 5.69 -3.84 49.51
C LEU A 132 5.31 -5.03 50.40
N ASN A 133 5.35 -4.91 51.73
CA ASN A 133 4.93 -5.97 52.65
C ASN A 133 3.62 -5.60 53.38
N LYS A 134 2.81 -6.61 53.70
CA LYS A 134 1.61 -6.47 54.56
C LYS A 134 1.70 -7.41 55.75
N ILE A 135 0.97 -7.08 56.82
CA ILE A 135 0.84 -7.94 58.01
C ILE A 135 -0.42 -8.77 57.86
N VAL A 136 -0.28 -10.10 57.80
CA VAL A 136 -1.38 -11.07 57.85
C VAL A 136 -1.15 -11.98 59.04
N ASP A 137 -2.11 -12.03 59.97
CA ASP A 137 -2.04 -12.84 61.19
C ASP A 137 -0.75 -12.63 62.01
N GLY A 138 -0.28 -11.38 62.08
CA GLY A 138 0.94 -11.01 62.80
C GLY A 138 2.25 -11.40 62.11
N LYS A 139 2.20 -11.85 60.85
CA LYS A 139 3.39 -12.15 60.03
C LYS A 139 3.50 -11.19 58.85
N LEU A 140 4.74 -10.78 58.55
CA LEU A 140 5.07 -10.06 57.33
C LEU A 140 4.97 -11.01 56.14
N VAL A 141 4.21 -10.62 55.13
CA VAL A 141 4.09 -11.32 53.85
C VAL A 141 4.15 -10.30 52.71
N PRO A 142 4.66 -10.68 51.52
CA PRO A 142 4.64 -9.79 50.36
C PRO A 142 3.21 -9.34 50.01
N PHE A 143 3.08 -8.08 49.62
CA PHE A 143 1.85 -7.53 49.10
C PHE A 143 1.58 -8.14 47.72
N THR A 144 0.47 -8.86 47.59
CA THR A 144 -0.06 -9.29 46.30
C THR A 144 -1.19 -8.34 45.93
N SER A 145 -1.04 -7.66 44.80
CA SER A 145 -2.17 -6.99 44.16
C SER A 145 -3.11 -8.07 43.64
N ASP A 146 -4.31 -8.16 44.20
CA ASP A 146 -5.41 -8.85 43.53
C ASP A 146 -5.82 -7.95 42.36
N ALA A 147 -5.18 -8.13 41.21
CA ALA A 147 -5.55 -7.44 39.99
C ALA A 147 -6.97 -7.87 39.59
N ALA A 148 -7.90 -6.91 39.60
CA ALA A 148 -9.26 -7.04 39.07
C ALA A 148 -9.33 -6.46 37.66
#